data_AF-A0AA35RPB0-F1
#
_entry.id   AF-A0AA35RPB0-F1
#
_cell.length_a   1.000
_cell.length_b   1.000
_cell.length_c   1.000
_cell.angle_alpha   90.00
_cell.angle_beta   90.00
_cell.angle_gamma   90.00
#
_symmetry.space_group_name_H-M   'P 1'
#
loop_
_entity.id
_entity.type
_entity.pdbx_description
1 polymer ?
#
loop_
_entity_poly.entity_id
_entity_poly.type
_entity_poly.pdbx_seq_one_letter_code
_entity_poly.pdbx_strand_id
1 'polypeptide(L)'
;MGVTVRIPTPLRRMTGGANKVELEVADLSQMIDRLESDYPGFKERLIDEEGELRYFVNIYVNGEDIRFDHGWAPPSNPAMKLA
;
A
#
# COMPACT_ATOMS: atom_id res chain seq x y z
N MET A 1 -11.10 -12.03 0.42
CA MET A 1 -11.79 -10.73 0.62
C MET A 1 -11.23 -9.76 -0.40
N GLY A 2 -12.06 -8.90 -0.99
CA GLY A 2 -11.60 -7.87 -1.91
C GLY A 2 -11.01 -6.69 -1.14
N VAL A 3 -9.74 -6.38 -1.37
CA VAL A 3 -9.03 -5.21 -0.83
C VAL A 3 -8.85 -4.20 -1.96
N THR A 4 -9.22 -2.95 -1.71
CA THR A 4 -8.99 -1.86 -2.68
C THR A 4 -7.73 -1.09 -2.31
N VAL A 5 -6.70 -1.20 -3.14
CA VAL A 5 -5.44 -0.49 -2.99
C VAL A 5 -5.46 0.79 -3.81
N ARG A 6 -5.23 1.94 -3.18
CA ARG A 6 -5.12 3.23 -3.89
C ARG A 6 -3.69 3.46 -4.35
N ILE A 7 -3.52 3.73 -5.64
CA ILE A 7 -2.21 3.90 -6.25
C ILE A 7 -1.86 5.37 -6.39
N PRO A 8 -0.80 5.85 -5.72
CA PRO A 8 -0.36 7.23 -5.81
C PRO A 8 0.15 7.52 -7.22
N THR A 9 0.00 8.78 -7.66
CA THR A 9 0.41 9.27 -8.99
C THR A 9 1.76 8.74 -9.51
N PRO A 10 2.87 8.74 -8.72
CA PRO A 10 4.15 8.20 -9.18
C PRO A 10 4.13 6.71 -9.52
N LEU A 11 3.28 5.91 -8.88
CA LEU A 11 3.17 4.46 -9.09
C LEU A 11 2.14 4.09 -10.15
N ARG A 12 1.28 5.02 -10.58
CA ARG A 12 0.29 4.75 -11.63
C ARG A 12 0.90 4.28 -12.94
N ARG A 13 2.14 4.68 -13.24
CA ARG A 13 2.85 4.20 -14.45
C ARG A 13 3.10 2.69 -14.44
N MET A 14 3.20 2.09 -13.25
CA MET A 14 3.39 0.65 -13.09
C MET A 14 2.06 -0.11 -13.18
N THR A 15 0.95 0.50 -12.74
CA THR A 15 -0.40 -0.08 -12.82
C THR A 15 -1.15 0.25 -14.13
N GLY A 16 -0.44 0.62 -15.19
CA GLY A 16 -1.06 0.97 -16.47
C GLY A 16 -1.94 2.24 -16.43
N GLY A 17 -1.75 3.11 -15.45
CA GLY A 17 -2.52 4.33 -15.22
C GLY A 17 -3.61 4.19 -14.16
N ALA A 18 -3.84 2.99 -13.63
CA ALA A 18 -4.89 2.74 -12.64
C ALA A 18 -4.61 3.49 -11.33
N ASN A 19 -5.59 4.26 -10.85
CA ASN A 19 -5.53 4.94 -9.56
C ASN A 19 -5.99 4.05 -8.39
N LYS A 20 -6.61 2.90 -8.69
CA LYS A 20 -7.08 1.90 -7.74
C LYS A 20 -6.86 0.52 -8.34
N VAL A 21 -6.50 -0.44 -7.50
CA VAL A 21 -6.39 -1.85 -7.85
C VAL A 21 -7.22 -2.63 -6.85
N GLU A 22 -8.09 -3.50 -7.35
CA GLU A 22 -8.88 -4.40 -6.51
C GLU A 22 -8.19 -5.76 -6.51
N LEU A 23 -7.88 -6.27 -5.32
CA LEU A 23 -7.15 -7.52 -5.13
C LEU A 23 -7.93 -8.43 -4.21
N GLU A 24 -8.00 -9.71 -4.54
CA GLU A 24 -8.57 -10.72 -3.64
C GLU A 24 -7.46 -11.36 -2.82
N VAL A 25 -7.32 -10.92 -1.57
CA VAL A 25 -6.27 -11.38 -0.66
C VAL A 25 -6.82 -11.61 0.74
N ALA A 26 -6.14 -12.43 1.52
CA ALA A 26 -6.49 -12.70 2.92
C ALA A 26 -5.67 -11.85 3.89
N ASP A 27 -4.42 -11.53 3.55
CA ASP A 27 -3.47 -10.84 4.43
C ASP A 27 -2.65 -9.78 3.67
N LEU A 28 -2.03 -8.87 4.42
CA LEU A 28 -1.13 -7.85 3.87
C LEU A 28 0.05 -8.47 3.09
N SER A 29 0.68 -9.52 3.60
CA SER A 29 1.78 -10.18 2.90
C SER A 29 1.33 -10.72 1.55
N GLN A 30 0.14 -11.35 1.48
CA GLN A 30 -0.44 -11.82 0.23
C GLN A 30 -0.79 -10.66 -0.71
N MET A 31 -1.24 -9.51 -0.19
CA MET A 31 -1.47 -8.29 -0.98
C MET A 31 -0.19 -7.84 -1.69
N ILE A 32 0.92 -7.79 -0.96
CA ILE A 32 2.21 -7.33 -1.49
C ILE A 32 2.73 -8.33 -2.52
N ASP A 33 2.73 -9.63 -2.21
CA ASP A 33 3.19 -10.65 -3.16
C ASP A 33 2.29 -10.69 -4.41
N ARG A 34 0.98 -10.45 -4.25
CA ARG A 34 0.08 -10.35 -5.40
C ARG A 34 0.36 -9.12 -6.25
N LEU A 35 0.56 -7.95 -5.63
CA LEU A 35 0.96 -6.73 -6.33
C LEU A 35 2.29 -6.89 -7.05
N GLU A 36 3.24 -7.59 -6.46
CA GLU A 36 4.52 -7.90 -7.11
C GLU A 36 4.34 -8.84 -8.29
N SER A 37 3.48 -9.85 -8.17
CA SER A 37 3.19 -10.79 -9.25
C SER A 37 2.44 -10.13 -10.41
N ASP A 38 1.49 -9.23 -10.13
CA ASP A 38 0.72 -8.51 -11.15
C ASP A 38 1.54 -7.33 -11.73
N TYR A 39 2.40 -6.71 -10.93
CA TYR A 39 3.23 -5.55 -11.27
C TYR A 39 4.66 -5.72 -10.73
N PRO A 40 5.57 -6.35 -11.49
CA PRO A 40 6.95 -6.57 -11.04
C PRO A 40 7.66 -5.29 -10.61
N GLY A 41 8.32 -5.31 -9.45
CA GLY A 41 9.01 -4.17 -8.84
C GLY A 41 8.12 -3.29 -7.95
N PHE A 42 6.85 -3.64 -7.73
CA PHE A 42 5.96 -2.89 -6.82
C PHE A 42 6.38 -3.05 -5.36
N LYS A 43 6.82 -4.24 -4.97
CA LYS A 43 7.26 -4.58 -3.61
C LYS A 43 8.41 -3.69 -3.16
N GLU A 44 9.39 -3.45 -4.02
CA GLU A 44 10.54 -2.56 -3.74
C GLU A 44 10.14 -1.09 -3.54
N ARG A 45 8.97 -0.70 -4.07
CA ARG A 45 8.38 0.64 -3.91
C ARG A 45 7.46 0.74 -2.70
N LEU A 46 6.92 -0.39 -2.24
CA LEU A 46 6.05 -0.47 -1.08
C LEU A 46 6.80 -0.70 0.22
N ILE A 47 7.90 -1.46 0.14
CA ILE A 47 8.73 -1.88 1.26
C ILE A 47 10.11 -1.22 1.12
N ASP A 48 10.69 -0.83 2.25
CA ASP A 48 12.08 -0.36 2.32
C ASP A 48 13.07 -1.52 2.50
N GLU A 49 14.37 -1.22 2.50
CA GLU A 49 15.43 -2.24 2.61
C GLU A 49 15.37 -3.03 3.94
N GLU A 50 14.74 -2.46 4.97
CA GLU A 50 14.54 -3.08 6.28
C GLU A 50 13.33 -4.04 6.33
N GLY A 51 12.56 -4.16 5.25
CA GLY A 51 11.36 -5.01 5.21
C GLY A 51 10.10 -4.33 5.76
N GLU A 52 10.19 -3.06 6.15
CA GLU A 52 9.04 -2.26 6.59
C GLU A 52 8.33 -1.59 5.42
N LEU A 53 7.03 -1.32 5.55
CA LEU A 53 6.31 -0.49 4.59
C LEU A 53 6.97 0.89 4.48
N ARG A 54 6.86 1.56 3.35
CA ARG A 54 7.37 2.92 3.18
C ARG A 54 6.38 3.96 3.66
N TYR A 55 6.88 5.08 4.17
CA TYR A 55 6.02 6.00 4.93
C TYR A 55 4.95 6.71 4.11
N PHE A 56 5.15 6.78 2.79
CA PHE A 56 4.21 7.36 1.84
C PHE A 56 3.15 6.35 1.36
N VAL A 57 3.19 5.11 1.86
CA VAL A 57 2.21 4.07 1.55
C VAL A 57 1.22 4.00 2.70
N ASN A 58 -0.04 4.30 2.40
CA ASN A 58 -1.15 4.13 3.34
C ASN A 58 -2.05 3.03 2.81
N ILE A 59 -2.30 2.01 3.62
CA ILE A 59 -3.10 0.84 3.24
C ILE A 59 -4.33 0.83 4.12
N TYR A 60 -5.49 0.77 3.49
CA TYR A 60 -6.77 0.75 4.17
C TYR A 60 -7.49 -0.55 3.84
N VAL A 61 -7.87 -1.31 4.87
CA VAL A 61 -8.69 -2.50 4.74
C VAL A 61 -10.02 -2.20 5.45
N ASN A 62 -11.14 -2.27 4.72
CA ASN A 62 -12.46 -1.87 5.23
C ASN A 62 -12.55 -0.44 5.81
N GLY A 63 -11.65 0.46 5.40
CA GLY A 63 -11.58 1.83 5.92
C GLY A 63 -10.70 1.98 7.16
N GLU A 64 -10.14 0.88 7.66
CA GLU A 64 -9.17 0.87 8.76
C GLU A 64 -7.76 0.91 8.20
N ASP A 65 -6.95 1.83 8.73
CA ASP A 65 -5.53 1.91 8.37
C ASP A 65 -4.77 0.80 9.11
N ILE A 66 -4.34 -0.22 8.37
CA ILE A 66 -3.70 -1.42 8.94
C ILE A 66 -2.30 -1.15 9.49
N ARG A 67 -1.76 0.04 9.25
CA ARG A 67 -0.44 0.45 9.73
C ARG A 67 -0.44 0.67 11.23
N PHE A 68 -1.58 1.07 11.78
CA PHE A 68 -1.79 1.20 13.23
C PHE A 68 -1.96 -0.15 13.92
N ASP A 69 -2.51 -1.16 13.22
CA ASP A 69 -2.72 -2.50 13.78
C ASP A 69 -1.40 -3.27 13.99
N HIS A 70 -0.38 -2.98 13.17
CA HIS A 70 0.95 -3.57 13.28
C HIS A 70 1.97 -2.71 14.08
N GLY A 71 1.52 -1.68 14.81
CA GLY A 71 2.39 -0.90 15.69
C GLY A 71 3.34 0.08 14.99
N TRP A 72 3.15 0.32 13.69
CA TRP A 72 3.97 1.26 12.94
C TRP A 72 3.38 2.67 13.08
N ALA A 73 3.65 3.30 14.22
CA ALA A 73 3.25 4.68 14.48
C ALA A 73 3.92 5.58 13.43
N PRO A 74 3.16 6.37 12.63
CA PRO A 74 3.77 7.37 11.77
C PRO A 74 4.57 8.36 12.62
N PRO A 75 5.73 8.85 12.15
CA PRO A 75 6.45 9.91 12.85
C PRO A 75 5.49 11.08 13.05
N SER A 76 5.40 11.55 14.29
CA SER A 76 4.48 12.58 14.76
C SER A 76 4.74 13.90 14.05
N ASN A 77 4.15 14.10 12.87
CA ASN A 77 4.06 15.40 12.24
C ASN A 77 2.66 15.58 11.63
N PRO A 78 1.84 16.52 12.11
CA PRO A 78 0.49 16.72 11.64
C PRO A 78 0.51 17.58 10.38
N ALA A 79 0.81 16.98 9.24
CA ALA A 79 0.65 17.65 7.96
C ALA A 79 0.30 16.66 6.86
N MET A 80 -0.98 16.39 6.66
CA MET A 80 -1.68 16.75 5.42
C MET A 80 -3.09 16.14 5.33
N LYS A 81 -4.01 17.01 4.91
CA LYS A 81 -5.36 16.70 4.45
C LYS A 81 -5.38 15.54 3.44
N LEU A 82 -6.35 14.65 3.57
CA LEU A 82 -6.75 13.72 2.52
C LEU A 82 -7.97 14.29 1.78
N ALA A 83 -7.80 14.54 0.49
CA ALA A 83 -8.82 14.37 -0.54
C ALA A 83 -8.36 13.21 -1.43
#